data_AF-A0AAW4NDF4-F1
#
_entry.id   AF-A0AAW4NDF4-F1
#
_cell.length_a   1.000
_cell.length_b   1.000
_cell.length_c   1.000
_cell.angle_alpha   90.00
_cell.angle_beta   90.00
_cell.angle_gamma   90.00
#
_symmetry.space_group_name_H-M   'P 1'
#
loop_
_entity.id
_entity.type
_entity.pdbx_description
1 polymer ?
#
loop_
_entity_poly.entity_id
_entity_poly.type
_entity_poly.pdbx_seq_one_letter_code
_entity_poly.pdbx_strand_id
1 'polypeptide(L)'
;MTSKYKALFTASYKTPLGLWQFDATMQLNGGGRNPEPYQLADGSQSWSPRFHSFGQVSAQVTRWFRHWSIYVGGENLTGFKQKTPIYGASNPWGSDFEPTLVWGPVEGRMFYAGVRVHF
;
A
#
# COMPACT_ATOMS: atom_id res chain seq x y z
N MET A 1 9.54 -13.86 -0.47
CA MET A 1 8.68 -13.25 0.58
C MET A 1 7.23 -13.62 0.29
N THR A 2 6.69 -14.63 0.96
CA THR A 2 5.31 -15.09 0.71
C THR A 2 4.44 -14.75 1.92
N SER A 3 3.44 -13.88 1.69
CA SER A 3 2.38 -13.62 2.66
C SER A 3 1.57 -14.91 2.86
N LYS A 4 1.34 -15.31 4.12
CA LYS A 4 0.66 -16.58 4.42
C LYS A 4 -0.81 -16.59 3.98
N TYR A 5 -1.41 -15.41 3.84
CA TYR A 5 -2.78 -15.24 3.37
C TYR A 5 -2.93 -13.88 2.70
N LYS A 6 -3.59 -13.81 1.56
CA LYS A 6 -3.95 -12.56 0.88
C LYS A 6 -5.45 -12.59 0.63
N ALA A 7 -6.15 -11.55 1.07
CA ALA A 7 -7.55 -11.35 0.74
C ALA A 7 -7.73 -9.98 0.07
N LEU A 8 -8.49 -9.97 -1.01
CA LEU A 8 -8.85 -8.78 -1.76
C LEU A 8 -10.38 -8.69 -1.75
N PHE A 9 -10.89 -7.59 -1.24
CA PHE A 9 -12.31 -7.26 -1.26
C PHE A 9 -12.49 -6.00 -2.09
N THR A 10 -13.30 -6.09 -3.13
CA THR A 10 -13.66 -4.96 -3.99
C THR A 10 -15.16 -4.79 -3.99
N ALA A 11 -15.62 -3.60 -3.62
CA ALA A 11 -17.01 -3.21 -3.73
C ALA A 11 -17.10 -2.03 -4.71
N SER A 12 -17.97 -2.15 -5.70
CA SER A 12 -18.31 -1.06 -6.61
C SER A 12 -19.81 -0.88 -6.60
N TYR A 13 -20.26 0.35 -6.38
CA TYR A 13 -21.67 0.69 -6.36
C TYR A 13 -21.93 1.88 -7.26
N LYS A 14 -22.84 1.71 -8.22
CA LYS A 14 -23.30 2.78 -9.09
C LYS A 14 -24.76 3.10 -8.79
N THR A 15 -25.06 4.38 -8.62
CA THR A 15 -26.44 4.84 -8.41
C THR A 15 -27.34 4.51 -9.61
N PRO A 16 -28.66 4.32 -9.41
CA PRO A 16 -29.59 4.01 -10.50
C PRO A 16 -29.60 5.04 -11.64
N LEU A 17 -29.37 6.31 -11.32
CA LEU A 17 -29.24 7.41 -12.29
C LEU A 17 -27.88 7.43 -13.01
N GLY A 18 -26.94 6.57 -12.61
CA GLY A 18 -25.60 6.47 -13.17
C GLY A 18 -24.69 7.68 -12.92
N LEU A 19 -25.14 8.64 -12.11
CA LEU A 19 -24.42 9.89 -11.84
C LEU A 19 -23.30 9.72 -10.83
N TRP A 20 -23.46 8.81 -9.86
CA TRP A 20 -22.45 8.52 -8.84
C TRP A 20 -21.98 7.07 -8.93
N GLN A 21 -20.68 6.88 -8.74
CA GLN A 21 -20.06 5.57 -8.51
C GLN A 21 -19.12 5.67 -7.32
N PHE A 22 -19.18 4.65 -6.48
CA PHE A 22 -18.37 4.49 -5.30
C PHE A 22 -17.61 3.18 -5.45
N ASP A 23 -16.30 3.25 -5.44
CA ASP A 23 -15.40 2.11 -5.51
C ASP A 23 -14.62 2.03 -4.20
N ALA A 24 -14.62 0.87 -3.56
CA ALA A 24 -13.85 0.60 -2.36
C ALA A 24 -13.09 -0.71 -2.55
N THR A 25 -11.78 -0.67 -2.30
CA THR A 25 -10.89 -1.82 -2.40
C THR A 25 -10.17 -1.99 -1.07
N MET A 26 -10.32 -3.15 -0.45
CA MET A 26 -9.65 -3.52 0.79
C MET A 26 -8.74 -4.73 0.51
N GLN A 27 -7.45 -4.53 0.73
CA GLN A 27 -6.41 -5.53 0.60
C GLN A 27 -5.91 -5.91 1.98
N LEU A 28 -6.14 -7.15 2.39
CA LEU A 28 -5.56 -7.72 3.61
C LEU A 28 -4.39 -8.60 3.23
N ASN A 29 -3.18 -8.14 3.55
CA ASN A 29 -1.96 -8.92 3.39
C ASN A 29 -1.58 -9.49 4.75
N GLY A 30 -1.57 -10.81 4.84
CA GLY A 30 -1.14 -11.52 6.04
C GLY A 30 0.35 -11.37 6.29
N GLY A 31 0.73 -11.50 7.57
CA GLY A 31 2.13 -11.56 7.95
C GLY A 31 2.85 -12.70 7.24
N GLY A 32 4.11 -12.48 6.92
CA GLY A 32 4.94 -13.45 6.21
C GLY A 32 6.36 -13.47 6.78
N ARG A 33 7.17 -14.39 6.25
CA ARG A 33 8.56 -14.54 6.64
C ARG A 33 9.41 -13.56 5.84
N ASN A 34 10.13 -12.70 6.54
CA ASN A 34 11.19 -11.89 5.93
C ASN A 34 12.42 -12.78 5.68
N PRO A 35 13.38 -12.40 4.81
CA PRO A 35 14.65 -13.11 4.70
C PRO A 35 15.30 -13.29 6.08
N GLU A 36 16.12 -14.33 6.26
CA GLU A 36 16.76 -14.57 7.55
C GLU A 36 17.64 -13.38 7.92
N PRO A 37 17.40 -12.73 9.08
CA PRO A 37 18.20 -11.59 9.50
C PRO A 37 19.59 -12.08 9.89
N TYR A 38 20.62 -11.38 9.43
CA TYR A 38 21.97 -11.56 9.97
C TYR A 38 22.08 -10.92 11.35
N GLN A 39 23.00 -11.43 12.17
CA GLN A 39 23.34 -10.82 13.45
C GLN A 39 24.30 -9.66 13.23
N LEU A 40 23.94 -8.50 13.78
CA LEU A 40 24.83 -7.34 13.89
C LEU A 40 25.95 -7.63 14.91
N ALA A 41 27.02 -6.84 14.85
CA ALA A 41 28.18 -6.96 15.74
C ALA A 41 27.83 -6.79 17.24
N ASP A 42 26.65 -6.26 17.57
CA ASP A 42 26.11 -6.11 18.92
C ASP A 42 25.26 -7.31 19.39
N GLY A 43 25.11 -8.35 18.56
CA GLY A 43 24.29 -9.54 18.82
C GLY A 43 22.79 -9.36 18.52
N SER A 44 22.36 -8.18 18.06
CA SER A 44 20.98 -7.93 17.65
C SER A 44 20.70 -8.41 16.22
N GLN A 45 19.43 -8.69 15.90
CA GLN A 45 19.03 -9.10 14.55
C GLN A 45 18.78 -7.85 13.68
N SER A 46 19.32 -7.83 12.45
CA SER A 46 19.19 -6.67 11.53
C SER A 46 17.76 -6.30 11.19
N TRP A 47 16.83 -7.25 11.23
CA TRP A 47 15.39 -6.99 11.13
C TRP A 47 14.58 -8.11 11.77
N SER A 48 13.31 -7.84 12.05
CA SER A 48 12.38 -8.88 12.49
C SER A 48 12.24 -9.96 11.41
N PRO A 49 12.44 -11.26 11.74
CA PRO A 49 12.30 -12.36 10.78
C PRO A 49 10.85 -12.55 10.28
N ARG A 50 9.88 -11.83 10.87
CA ARG A 50 8.47 -11.84 10.48
C ARG A 50 7.93 -10.42 10.37
N PHE A 51 7.19 -10.16 9.31
CA PHE A 51 6.41 -8.92 9.19
C PHE A 51 4.97 -9.15 9.66
N HIS A 52 4.40 -8.16 10.33
CA HIS A 52 3.02 -8.19 10.79
C HIS A 52 2.05 -8.02 9.61
N SER A 53 0.86 -8.59 9.73
CA SER A 53 -0.20 -8.42 8.75
C SER A 53 -0.55 -6.94 8.58
N PHE A 54 -0.73 -6.50 7.34
CA PHE A 54 -1.13 -5.15 7.02
C PHE A 54 -2.35 -5.13 6.11
N GLY A 55 -3.29 -4.26 6.47
CA GLY A 55 -4.43 -3.93 5.63
C GLY A 55 -4.16 -2.64 4.89
N GLN A 56 -4.49 -2.59 3.61
CA GLN A 56 -4.60 -1.37 2.83
C GLN A 56 -6.07 -1.21 2.44
N VAL A 57 -6.60 0.00 2.58
CA VAL A 57 -7.93 0.34 2.10
C VAL A 57 -7.77 1.50 1.16
N SER A 58 -8.31 1.37 -0.05
CA SER A 58 -8.41 2.42 -1.04
C SER A 58 -9.88 2.66 -1.35
N ALA A 59 -10.28 3.90 -1.51
CA ALA A 59 -11.63 4.26 -1.87
C ALA A 59 -11.61 5.37 -2.91
N GLN A 60 -12.53 5.32 -3.87
CA GLN A 60 -12.71 6.32 -4.90
C GLN A 60 -14.20 6.60 -5.07
N VAL A 61 -14.53 7.87 -5.26
CA VAL A 61 -15.88 8.35 -5.57
C VAL A 61 -15.80 9.13 -6.87
N THR A 62 -16.64 8.76 -7.83
CA THR A 62 -16.75 9.46 -9.12
C THR A 62 -18.15 10.01 -9.29
N ARG A 63 -18.24 11.26 -9.75
CA ARG A 63 -19.47 11.94 -10.09
C ARG A 63 -19.42 12.40 -11.56
N TRP A 64 -20.33 11.87 -12.38
CA TRP A 64 -20.48 12.25 -13.79
C TRP A 64 -21.49 13.36 -13.98
N PHE A 65 -21.09 14.41 -14.70
CA PHE A 65 -21.95 15.46 -15.25
C PHE A 65 -22.11 15.25 -16.77
N ARG A 66 -22.86 16.12 -17.46
CA ARG A 66 -23.15 15.99 -18.90
C ARG A 66 -21.90 15.99 -19.79
N HIS A 67 -20.91 16.83 -19.50
CA HIS A 67 -19.72 17.01 -20.35
C HIS A 67 -18.40 16.79 -19.59
N TRP A 68 -18.48 16.47 -18.30
CA TRP A 68 -17.30 16.28 -17.47
C TRP A 68 -17.62 15.37 -16.29
N SER A 69 -16.62 14.78 -15.67
CA SER A 69 -16.74 14.05 -14.42
C SER A 69 -15.64 14.48 -13.46
N ILE A 70 -15.93 14.37 -12.17
CA ILE A 70 -14.95 14.55 -11.10
C ILE A 70 -14.81 13.24 -10.36
N TYR A 71 -13.59 12.92 -9.99
CA TYR A 71 -13.31 11.79 -9.11
C TYR A 71 -12.40 12.26 -7.98
N VAL A 72 -12.68 11.73 -6.80
CA VAL A 72 -11.86 11.92 -5.60
C VAL A 72 -11.64 10.55 -4.99
N GLY A 73 -10.42 10.25 -4.62
CA GLY A 73 -10.09 8.98 -4.02
C GLY A 73 -8.91 9.09 -3.08
N GLY A 74 -8.67 8.01 -2.37
CA GLY A 74 -7.49 7.85 -1.55
C GLY A 74 -7.02 6.42 -1.55
N GLU A 75 -5.71 6.26 -1.45
CA GLU A 75 -5.04 4.98 -1.31
C GLU A 75 -4.46 4.84 0.09
N ASN A 76 -4.38 3.61 0.58
CA ASN A 76 -3.78 3.27 1.86
C ASN A 76 -4.36 4.09 3.04
N LEU A 77 -5.70 4.24 3.09
CA LEU A 77 -6.43 4.98 4.12
C LEU A 77 -6.17 4.46 5.54
N THR A 78 -5.80 3.18 5.69
CA THR A 78 -5.36 2.57 6.95
C THR A 78 -4.08 3.22 7.50
N GLY A 79 -3.28 3.84 6.64
CA GLY A 79 -2.03 4.51 7.00
C GLY A 79 -0.90 3.54 7.37
N PHE A 80 -0.97 2.31 6.87
CA PHE A 80 0.12 1.36 7.08
C PHE A 80 1.33 1.81 6.25
N LYS A 81 2.44 2.13 6.92
CA LYS A 81 3.69 2.52 6.26
C LYS A 81 4.81 1.59 6.74
N GLN A 82 5.50 0.96 5.79
CA GLN A 82 6.77 0.31 6.10
C GLN A 82 7.80 1.40 6.44
N LYS A 83 8.28 1.43 7.70
CA LYS A 83 9.22 2.46 8.18
C LYS A 83 10.62 2.34 7.55
N THR A 84 11.03 1.15 7.13
CA THR A 84 12.38 0.85 6.61
C THR A 84 12.29 -0.12 5.43
N PRO A 85 12.16 0.39 4.18
CA PRO A 85 12.15 -0.44 2.96
C PRO A 85 13.55 -0.87 2.51
N ILE A 86 14.59 -0.13 2.90
CA ILE A 86 15.99 -0.37 2.53
C ILE A 86 16.83 -0.29 3.80
N TYR A 87 17.57 -1.36 4.10
CA TYR A 87 18.56 -1.35 5.19
C TYR A 87 19.92 -0.92 4.63
N GLY A 88 20.62 -0.06 5.36
CA GLY A 88 21.90 0.50 4.89
C GLY A 88 21.79 1.56 3.78
N ALA A 89 20.61 2.17 3.57
CA ALA A 89 20.41 3.21 2.53
C ALA A 89 21.39 4.40 2.64
N SER A 90 21.92 4.66 3.84
CA SER A 90 22.93 5.71 4.10
C SER A 90 24.35 5.33 3.68
N ASN A 91 24.64 4.04 3.44
CA ASN A 91 25.95 3.56 2.97
C ASN A 91 25.78 2.48 1.90
N PRO A 92 25.52 2.87 0.62
CA PRO A 92 25.18 1.95 -0.46
C PRO A 92 26.32 1.03 -0.90
N TRP A 93 27.55 1.24 -0.40
CA TRP A 93 28.71 0.37 -0.64
C TRP A 93 29.14 -0.42 0.60
N GLY A 94 28.38 -0.34 1.71
CA GLY A 94 28.63 -1.12 2.91
C GLY A 94 28.22 -2.58 2.74
N SER A 95 28.87 -3.49 3.46
CA SER A 95 28.55 -4.93 3.50
C SER A 95 27.12 -5.23 3.99
N ASP A 96 26.47 -4.24 4.59
CA ASP A 96 25.16 -4.34 5.22
C ASP A 96 24.02 -3.76 4.34
N PHE A 97 24.35 -3.29 3.12
CA PHE A 97 23.38 -2.73 2.17
C PHE A 97 22.49 -3.84 1.59
N GLU A 98 21.22 -3.83 1.97
CA GLU A 98 20.24 -4.80 1.50
C GLU A 98 19.02 -4.09 0.88
N PRO A 99 18.96 -3.99 -0.46
CA PRO A 99 17.91 -3.27 -1.17
C PRO A 99 16.62 -4.08 -1.30
N THR A 100 16.62 -5.39 -1.01
CA THR A 100 15.47 -6.27 -1.30
C THR A 100 14.41 -6.34 -0.22
N LEU A 101 14.52 -5.58 0.88
CA LEU A 101 13.64 -5.66 2.06
C LEU A 101 12.25 -5.00 1.90
N VAL A 102 11.78 -4.76 0.67
CA VAL A 102 10.47 -4.15 0.42
C VAL A 102 9.37 -5.21 0.54
N TRP A 103 8.66 -5.21 1.68
CA TRP A 103 7.57 -6.18 1.96
C TRP A 103 6.19 -5.52 2.11
N GLY A 104 6.14 -4.19 2.15
CA GLY A 104 4.93 -3.39 2.31
C GLY A 104 5.01 -2.02 1.63
N PRO A 105 3.91 -1.25 1.66
CA PRO A 105 3.83 0.06 1.05
C PRO A 105 4.81 1.04 1.72
N VAL A 106 5.61 1.72 0.89
CA VAL A 106 6.57 2.74 1.32
C VAL A 106 5.88 4.10 1.51
N GLU A 107 4.79 4.30 0.78
CA GLU A 107 3.97 5.51 0.83
C GLU A 107 2.87 5.38 1.88
N GLY A 108 2.60 6.49 2.58
CA GLY A 108 1.56 6.59 3.58
C GLY A 108 0.16 6.75 2.96
N ARG A 109 -0.73 7.43 3.68
CA ARG A 109 -2.06 7.79 3.15
C ARG A 109 -1.88 8.74 1.97
N MET A 110 -2.43 8.39 0.82
CA MET A 110 -2.45 9.25 -0.37
C MET A 110 -3.89 9.62 -0.69
N PHE A 111 -4.12 10.89 -1.03
CA PHE A 111 -5.41 11.40 -1.48
C PHE A 111 -5.21 12.07 -2.84
N TYR A 112 -6.15 11.84 -3.75
CA TYR A 112 -6.13 12.42 -5.08
C TYR A 112 -7.52 12.90 -5.48
N ALA A 113 -7.55 13.94 -6.29
CA ALA A 113 -8.75 14.42 -6.95
C ALA A 113 -8.40 14.75 -8.40
N GLY A 114 -9.33 14.50 -9.32
CA GLY A 114 -9.15 14.79 -10.72
C GLY A 114 -10.47 15.11 -11.41
N VAL A 115 -10.36 15.86 -12.50
CA VAL A 115 -11.47 16.22 -13.38
C VAL A 115 -11.20 15.63 -14.75
N ARG A 116 -12.19 14.98 -15.33
CA ARG A 116 -12.15 14.46 -16.70
C ARG A 116 -13.18 15.21 -17.53
N VAL A 117 -12.74 15.84 -18.61
CA VAL A 117 -13.62 16.55 -19.54
C VAL A 117 -13.80 15.68 -20.78
N HIS A 118 -15.04 15.55 -21.24
CA HIS A 118 -15.38 14.87 -22.48
C HIS A 118 -15.84 15.94 -23.48
N PHE A 119 -15.06 16.11 -24.55
CA PHE A 119 -15.34 17.02 -25.66
C PHE A 119 -16.02 16.25 -26.80
#